data_AF-A0A256I223-F1
#
_entry.id   AF-A0A256I223-F1
#
_cell.length_a   1.000
_cell.length_b   1.000
_cell.length_c   1.000
_cell.angle_alpha   90.00
_cell.angle_beta   90.00
_cell.angle_gamma   90.00
#
_symmetry.space_group_name_H-M   'P 1'
#
loop_
_entity.id
_entity.type
_entity.pdbx_description
1 polymer ?
#
loop_
_entity_poly.entity_id
_entity_poly.type
_entity_poly.pdbx_seq_one_letter_code
_entity_poly.pdbx_strand_id
1 'polypeptide(L)'
;MWKGSHLRPVIHDLRKGDHPIPQRLVGLLVIISLFGIGHHIDHIIRGNHVGWPLTSEINAFTFSLLSYPFITLGLYLGWRDRAGIPYWTGLFFVSSLLIGYVHFGPSAIEPPADIITVYENALVGWFAFAWVVGFTIVLVTGLVYSSLLLIRQSKGAAITSSRGE
;
A
#
# COMPACT_ATOMS: atom_id res chain seq x y z
N MET A 1 56.55 19.40 -7.44
CA MET A 1 56.46 18.27 -6.49
C MET A 1 55.09 18.36 -5.80
N TRP A 2 54.08 17.70 -6.35
CA TRP A 2 52.67 17.84 -5.93
C TRP A 2 52.26 16.60 -5.13
N LYS A 3 51.84 16.83 -3.87
CA LYS A 3 51.20 15.83 -2.99
C LYS A 3 49.69 15.97 -3.18
N GLY A 4 49.02 14.88 -3.55
CA GLY A 4 47.57 14.83 -3.68
C GLY A 4 47.06 13.42 -3.41
N SER A 5 46.79 13.16 -2.14
CA SER A 5 46.12 11.98 -1.60
C SER A 5 44.63 11.93 -2.01
N HIS A 6 44.02 10.77 -1.73
CA HIS A 6 42.57 10.49 -1.70
C HIS A 6 41.98 9.75 -2.91
N LEU A 7 42.52 8.58 -3.23
CA LEU A 7 41.70 7.47 -3.70
C LEU A 7 41.40 6.57 -2.49
N ARG A 8 40.35 6.91 -1.72
CA ARG A 8 39.68 5.93 -0.87
C ARG A 8 38.41 5.45 -1.60
N PRO A 9 38.11 4.15 -1.58
CA PRO A 9 37.21 3.55 -2.55
C PRO A 9 35.75 3.83 -2.19
N VAL A 10 34.98 4.14 -3.24
CA VAL A 10 33.52 4.36 -3.33
C VAL A 10 32.66 3.19 -2.79
N ILE A 11 33.27 2.17 -2.18
CA ILE A 11 32.59 0.93 -1.79
C ILE A 11 32.00 1.01 -0.37
N HIS A 12 32.35 2.02 0.44
CA HIS A 12 31.83 2.14 1.81
C HIS A 12 30.46 2.86 1.91
N ASP A 13 29.94 3.42 0.81
CA ASP A 13 28.71 4.22 0.81
C ASP A 13 27.45 3.45 0.40
N LEU A 14 27.60 2.21 -0.09
CA LEU A 14 26.47 1.32 -0.41
C LEU A 14 25.84 0.66 0.85
N ARG A 15 26.28 1.08 2.04
CA ARG A 15 25.85 0.60 3.36
C ARG A 15 25.44 1.76 4.26
N LYS A 16 24.82 2.80 3.71
CA LYS A 16 23.94 3.71 4.47
C LYS A 16 22.52 3.49 3.98
N GLY A 17 21.58 3.48 4.93
CA GLY A 17 20.17 3.18 4.71
C GLY A 17 19.41 4.26 3.94
N ASP A 18 19.95 4.71 2.81
CA ASP A 18 19.43 5.78 1.97
C ASP A 18 18.53 5.23 0.86
N HIS A 19 17.81 4.14 1.12
CA HIS A 19 16.66 3.84 0.28
C HIS A 19 15.59 4.90 0.56
N PRO A 20 15.03 5.58 -0.47
CA PRO A 20 14.00 6.60 -0.28
C PRO A 20 12.74 6.06 0.42
N ILE A 21 12.61 4.73 0.51
CA ILE A 21 11.52 4.00 1.12
C ILE A 21 12.11 3.05 2.18
N PRO A 22 11.71 3.14 3.46
CA PRO A 22 12.18 2.22 4.50
C PRO A 22 11.86 0.75 4.18
N GLN A 23 12.77 -0.19 4.45
CA GLN A 23 12.57 -1.63 4.17
C GLN A 23 11.28 -2.19 4.78
N ARG A 24 10.90 -1.72 5.98
CA ARG A 24 9.63 -2.11 6.62
C ARG A 24 8.41 -1.67 5.81
N LEU A 25 8.47 -0.49 5.18
CA LEU A 25 7.42 0.02 4.30
C LEU A 25 7.32 -0.83 3.03
N VAL A 26 8.45 -1.27 2.48
CA VAL A 26 8.49 -2.23 1.36
C VAL A 26 7.86 -3.57 1.76
N GLY A 27 8.19 -4.10 2.93
CA GLY A 27 7.59 -5.33 3.44
C GLY A 27 6.07 -5.21 3.59
N LEU A 28 5.58 -4.10 4.15
CA LEU A 28 4.15 -3.81 4.22
C LEU A 28 3.51 -3.72 2.84
N LEU A 29 4.16 -3.06 1.87
CA LEU A 29 3.66 -2.97 0.50
C LEU A 29 3.48 -4.36 -0.12
N VAL A 30 4.46 -5.26 0.04
CA VAL A 30 4.36 -6.64 -0.46
C VAL A 30 3.16 -7.36 0.17
N ILE A 31 3.01 -7.28 1.50
CA ILE A 31 1.88 -7.93 2.20
C ILE A 31 0.54 -7.35 1.72
N ILE A 32 0.43 -6.03 1.61
CA ILE A 32 -0.77 -5.33 1.10
C ILE A 32 -1.10 -5.80 -0.32
N SER A 33 -0.10 -5.90 -1.21
CA SER A 33 -0.30 -6.38 -2.56
C SER A 33 -0.78 -7.83 -2.61
N LEU A 34 -0.24 -8.71 -1.77
CA LEU A 34 -0.70 -10.11 -1.68
C LEU A 34 -2.15 -10.21 -1.20
N PHE A 35 -2.51 -9.47 -0.16
CA PHE A 35 -3.90 -9.41 0.31
C PHE A 35 -4.83 -8.86 -0.77
N GLY A 36 -4.45 -7.76 -1.45
CA GLY A 36 -5.24 -7.16 -2.51
C GLY A 36 -5.43 -8.09 -3.72
N ILE A 37 -4.39 -8.81 -4.14
CA ILE A 37 -4.50 -9.84 -5.18
C ILE A 37 -5.44 -10.97 -4.73
N GLY A 38 -5.25 -11.51 -3.51
CA GLY A 38 -6.12 -12.55 -2.97
C GLY A 38 -7.59 -12.11 -2.90
N HIS A 39 -7.85 -10.86 -2.52
CA HIS A 39 -9.18 -10.29 -2.46
C HIS A 39 -9.83 -10.14 -3.85
N HIS A 40 -9.10 -9.69 -4.87
CA HIS A 40 -9.62 -9.68 -6.24
C HIS A 40 -9.83 -11.10 -6.79
N ILE A 41 -8.97 -12.06 -6.46
CA ILE A 41 -9.19 -13.47 -6.83
C ILE A 41 -10.46 -14.01 -6.18
N ASP A 42 -10.68 -13.71 -4.90
CA ASP A 42 -11.90 -14.07 -4.17
C ASP A 42 -13.14 -13.55 -4.91
N HIS A 43 -13.16 -12.28 -5.35
CA HIS A 43 -14.24 -11.72 -6.20
C HIS A 43 -14.49 -12.56 -7.47
N ILE A 44 -13.42 -12.93 -8.16
CA ILE A 44 -13.49 -13.71 -9.40
C ILE A 44 -14.08 -15.11 -9.13
N ILE A 45 -13.66 -15.76 -8.03
CA ILE A 45 -14.13 -17.09 -7.64
C ILE A 45 -15.61 -17.05 -7.25
N ARG A 46 -16.01 -16.07 -6.42
CA ARG A 46 -17.41 -15.95 -5.96
C ARG A 46 -18.35 -15.44 -7.05
N GLY A 47 -17.83 -14.80 -8.08
CA GLY A 47 -18.59 -14.37 -9.26
C GLY A 47 -19.57 -13.21 -9.00
N ASN A 48 -19.56 -12.59 -7.83
CA ASN A 48 -20.33 -11.39 -7.51
C ASN A 48 -19.41 -10.16 -7.34
N HIS A 49 -19.97 -8.97 -7.58
CA HIS A 49 -19.25 -7.69 -7.52
C HIS A 49 -17.99 -7.60 -8.40
N VAL A 50 -17.89 -8.45 -9.43
CA VAL A 50 -16.82 -8.40 -10.44
C VAL A 50 -17.18 -7.37 -11.52
N GLY A 51 -16.22 -6.51 -11.86
CA GLY A 51 -16.36 -5.50 -12.92
C GLY A 51 -15.48 -5.77 -14.13
N TRP A 52 -15.43 -4.79 -15.03
CA TRP A 52 -14.47 -4.70 -16.11
C TRP A 52 -13.03 -4.85 -15.57
N PRO A 53 -12.14 -5.59 -16.26
CA PRO A 53 -12.28 -6.11 -17.63
C PRO A 53 -12.93 -7.49 -17.77
N LEU A 54 -13.39 -8.09 -16.68
CA LEU A 54 -13.96 -9.44 -16.72
C LEU A 54 -15.44 -9.45 -17.09
N THR A 55 -16.15 -8.37 -16.77
CA THR A 55 -17.53 -8.12 -17.19
C THR A 55 -17.63 -6.79 -17.95
N SER A 56 -18.80 -6.45 -18.49
CA SER A 56 -19.05 -5.14 -19.09
C SER A 56 -19.29 -4.03 -18.07
N GLU A 57 -19.46 -4.38 -16.79
CA GLU A 57 -19.87 -3.45 -15.74
C GLU A 57 -18.68 -2.66 -15.19
N ILE A 58 -18.77 -1.33 -15.19
CA ILE A 58 -17.77 -0.48 -14.52
C ILE A 58 -18.24 -0.23 -13.10
N ASN A 59 -17.52 -0.77 -12.12
CA ASN A 59 -17.91 -0.70 -10.70
C ASN A 59 -16.69 -0.59 -9.77
N ALA A 60 -16.91 -0.75 -8.46
CA ALA A 60 -15.86 -0.65 -7.44
C ALA A 60 -14.66 -1.58 -7.72
N PHE A 61 -14.90 -2.80 -8.20
CA PHE A 61 -13.84 -3.74 -8.61
C PHE A 61 -12.99 -3.15 -9.74
N THR A 62 -13.61 -2.55 -10.77
CA THR A 62 -12.88 -1.91 -11.87
C THR A 62 -11.97 -0.80 -11.36
N PHE A 63 -12.48 0.07 -10.49
CA PHE A 63 -11.67 1.16 -9.94
C PHE A 63 -10.58 0.66 -8.98
N SER A 64 -10.82 -0.40 -8.20
CA SER A 64 -9.80 -0.95 -7.31
C SER A 64 -8.62 -1.56 -8.07
N LEU A 65 -8.81 -2.03 -9.30
CA LEU A 65 -7.70 -2.48 -10.17
C LEU A 65 -6.69 -1.37 -10.48
N LEU A 66 -7.08 -0.09 -10.40
CA LEU A 66 -6.14 1.03 -10.57
C LEU A 66 -5.05 1.06 -9.48
N SER A 67 -5.26 0.39 -8.35
CA SER A 67 -4.22 0.23 -7.33
C SER A 67 -2.94 -0.38 -7.90
N TYR A 68 -3.01 -1.32 -8.84
CA TYR A 68 -1.84 -1.97 -9.42
C TYR A 68 -0.94 -1.06 -10.27
N PRO A 69 -1.47 -0.29 -11.25
CA PRO A 69 -0.66 0.70 -11.96
C PRO A 69 -0.16 1.80 -11.02
N PHE A 70 -0.91 2.21 -9.99
CA PHE A 70 -0.38 3.16 -8.99
C PHE A 70 0.74 2.55 -8.14
N ILE A 71 0.63 1.31 -7.66
CA ILE A 71 1.73 0.63 -6.96
C ILE A 71 2.97 0.55 -7.86
N THR A 72 2.78 0.15 -9.12
CA THR A 72 3.87 0.06 -10.10
C THR A 72 4.52 1.42 -10.36
N LEU A 73 3.72 2.48 -10.51
CA LEU A 73 4.19 3.84 -10.67
C LEU A 73 4.96 4.32 -9.44
N GLY A 74 4.45 4.06 -8.23
CA GLY A 74 5.12 4.38 -6.98
C GLY A 74 6.48 3.72 -6.83
N LEU A 75 6.57 2.43 -7.19
CA LEU A 75 7.83 1.69 -7.22
C LEU A 75 8.80 2.26 -8.25
N TYR A 76 8.32 2.54 -9.47
CA TYR A 76 9.13 3.13 -10.53
C TYR A 76 9.66 4.51 -10.13
N LEU A 77 8.80 5.40 -9.63
CA LEU A 77 9.19 6.73 -9.18
C LEU A 77 10.11 6.67 -7.95
N GLY A 78 9.89 5.72 -7.03
CA GLY A 78 10.76 5.49 -5.88
C GLY A 78 12.15 5.03 -6.28
N TRP A 79 12.25 4.13 -7.26
CA TRP A 79 13.53 3.72 -7.85
C TRP A 79 14.28 4.88 -8.56
N ARG A 80 13.56 5.91 -8.99
CA ARG A 80 14.11 7.13 -9.60
C ARG A 80 14.31 8.27 -8.60
N ASP A 81 14.17 8.02 -7.30
CA ASP A 81 14.22 9.01 -6.21
C ASP A 81 13.20 10.16 -6.37
N ARG A 82 12.07 9.90 -7.04
CA ARG A 82 11.00 10.88 -7.32
C ARG A 82 9.75 10.67 -6.48
N ALA A 83 9.62 9.54 -5.80
CA ALA A 83 8.53 9.26 -4.87
C ALA A 83 9.09 8.66 -3.58
N GLY A 84 8.55 9.08 -2.45
CA GLY A 84 8.94 8.59 -1.13
C GLY A 84 7.72 8.37 -0.26
N ILE A 85 7.91 8.55 1.04
CA ILE A 85 6.87 8.32 2.05
C ILE A 85 5.54 9.05 1.76
N PRO A 86 5.50 10.31 1.28
CA PRO A 86 4.23 11.00 1.02
C PRO A 86 3.36 10.29 -0.02
N TYR A 87 3.98 9.75 -1.08
CA TYR A 87 3.30 9.02 -2.13
C TYR A 87 2.57 7.79 -1.57
N TRP A 88 3.31 6.97 -0.81
CA TRP A 88 2.76 5.76 -0.21
C TRP A 88 1.68 6.05 0.82
N THR A 89 1.85 7.10 1.64
CA THR A 89 0.81 7.54 2.58
C THR A 89 -0.47 7.93 1.85
N GLY A 90 -0.37 8.72 0.77
CA GLY A 90 -1.53 9.10 -0.03
C GLY A 90 -2.23 7.90 -0.66
N LEU A 91 -1.46 6.97 -1.22
CA LEU A 91 -2.01 5.74 -1.79
C LEU A 91 -2.73 4.89 -0.73
N PHE A 92 -2.09 4.63 0.42
CA PHE A 92 -2.72 3.87 1.51
C PHE A 92 -3.95 4.55 2.08
N PHE A 93 -3.97 5.88 2.15
CA PHE A 93 -5.15 6.64 2.58
C PHE A 93 -6.33 6.41 1.64
N VAL A 94 -6.14 6.61 0.34
CA VAL A 94 -7.20 6.41 -0.66
C VAL A 94 -7.65 4.94 -0.70
N SER A 95 -6.72 3.99 -0.66
CA SER A 95 -7.05 2.56 -0.63
C SER A 95 -7.82 2.17 0.64
N SER A 96 -7.46 2.73 1.81
CA SER A 96 -8.18 2.49 3.07
C SER A 96 -9.59 3.06 3.05
N LEU A 97 -9.78 4.25 2.46
CA LEU A 97 -11.11 4.81 2.27
C LEU A 97 -11.95 3.97 1.31
N LEU A 98 -11.37 3.52 0.20
CA LEU A 98 -12.07 2.72 -0.79
C LEU A 98 -12.55 1.39 -0.18
N ILE A 99 -11.64 0.62 0.43
CA ILE A 99 -12.00 -0.67 1.05
C ILE A 99 -12.99 -0.49 2.21
N GLY A 100 -12.80 0.58 2.99
CA GLY A 100 -13.70 0.99 4.07
C GLY A 100 -15.12 1.22 3.55
N TYR A 101 -15.26 2.05 2.53
CA TYR A 101 -16.54 2.44 1.94
C TYR A 101 -17.25 1.26 1.26
N VAL A 102 -16.50 0.41 0.55
CA VAL A 102 -17.10 -0.71 -0.19
C VAL A 102 -17.67 -1.77 0.76
N HIS A 103 -16.98 -2.10 1.86
CA HIS A 103 -17.34 -3.26 2.69
C HIS A 103 -17.90 -2.95 4.06
N PHE A 104 -17.72 -1.74 4.59
CA PHE A 104 -18.02 -1.44 5.98
C PHE A 104 -18.95 -0.23 6.12
N GLY A 105 -19.81 -0.30 7.13
CA GLY A 105 -20.76 0.76 7.45
C GLY A 105 -22.14 0.57 6.80
N PRO A 106 -23.08 1.48 7.10
CA PRO A 106 -24.49 1.34 6.73
C PRO A 106 -24.76 1.52 5.23
N SER A 107 -23.80 2.02 4.47
CA SER A 107 -23.92 2.29 3.03
C SER A 107 -22.90 1.49 2.21
N ALA A 108 -22.43 0.37 2.76
CA ALA A 108 -21.52 -0.53 2.06
C ALA A 108 -22.13 -1.02 0.75
N ILE A 109 -21.31 -1.06 -0.31
CA ILE A 109 -21.70 -1.58 -1.62
C ILE A 109 -21.74 -3.11 -1.60
N GLU A 110 -20.83 -3.73 -0.87
CA GLU A 110 -20.73 -5.18 -0.68
C GLU A 110 -20.54 -5.46 0.82
N PRO A 111 -21.64 -5.43 1.60
CA PRO A 111 -21.60 -5.69 3.04
C PRO A 111 -21.10 -7.11 3.36
N PRO A 112 -20.69 -7.38 4.61
CA PRO A 112 -20.16 -8.69 5.01
C PRO A 112 -21.07 -9.88 4.68
N ALA A 113 -22.40 -9.69 4.72
CA ALA A 113 -23.35 -10.73 4.37
C ALA A 113 -23.19 -11.22 2.91
N ASP A 114 -22.89 -10.31 1.98
CA ASP A 114 -22.73 -10.61 0.54
C ASP A 114 -21.44 -11.37 0.24
N ILE A 115 -20.47 -11.33 1.18
CA ILE A 115 -19.23 -12.09 1.13
C ILE A 115 -19.41 -13.46 1.79
N ILE A 116 -20.05 -13.52 2.96
CA ILE A 116 -20.15 -14.75 3.77
C ILE A 116 -21.16 -15.73 3.17
N THR A 117 -22.32 -15.24 2.72
CA THR A 117 -23.47 -16.09 2.40
C THR A 117 -23.49 -16.59 0.96
N VAL A 118 -22.64 -16.04 0.08
CA VAL A 118 -22.55 -16.46 -1.33
C VAL A 118 -21.88 -17.82 -1.51
N TYR A 119 -21.04 -18.22 -0.56
CA TYR A 119 -20.38 -19.52 -0.58
C TYR A 119 -21.28 -20.61 0.00
N GLU A 120 -21.39 -21.74 -0.70
CA GLU A 120 -22.10 -22.93 -0.20
C GLU A 120 -21.51 -23.44 1.11
N ASN A 121 -20.18 -23.37 1.23
CA ASN A 121 -19.48 -23.72 2.46
C ASN A 121 -19.25 -22.48 3.33
N ALA A 122 -19.94 -22.43 4.47
CA ALA A 122 -19.84 -21.33 5.42
C ALA A 122 -18.40 -21.03 5.89
N LEU A 123 -17.53 -22.04 6.01
CA LEU A 123 -16.13 -21.81 6.40
C LEU A 123 -15.37 -21.02 5.34
N VAL A 124 -15.67 -21.23 4.06
CA VAL A 124 -15.06 -20.47 2.96
C VAL A 124 -15.55 -19.04 2.98
N GLY A 125 -16.86 -18.81 3.19
CA GLY A 125 -17.41 -17.47 3.32
C GLY A 125 -16.82 -16.68 4.50
N TRP A 126 -16.69 -17.30 5.67
CA TRP A 126 -16.02 -16.68 6.82
C TRP A 126 -14.52 -16.44 6.58
N PHE A 127 -13.85 -17.33 5.85
CA PHE A 127 -12.46 -17.13 5.48
C PHE A 127 -12.29 -15.94 4.53
N ALA A 128 -13.13 -15.82 3.49
CA ALA A 128 -13.13 -14.67 2.57
C ALA A 128 -13.38 -13.36 3.33
N PHE A 129 -14.35 -13.36 4.25
CA PHE A 129 -14.58 -12.19 5.10
C PHE A 129 -13.40 -11.87 6.03
N ALA A 130 -12.79 -12.88 6.66
CA ALA A 130 -11.59 -12.68 7.47
C ALA A 130 -10.42 -12.14 6.64
N TRP A 131 -10.32 -12.53 5.36
CA TRP A 131 -9.32 -12.04 4.43
C TRP A 131 -9.49 -10.54 4.15
N VAL A 132 -10.70 -10.06 3.86
CA VAL A 132 -10.93 -8.61 3.61
C VAL A 132 -10.73 -7.77 4.89
N VAL A 133 -11.09 -8.31 6.06
CA VAL A 133 -10.79 -7.68 7.35
C VAL A 133 -9.28 -7.60 7.57
N GLY A 134 -8.55 -8.69 7.35
CA GLY A 134 -7.09 -8.72 7.42
C GLY A 134 -6.46 -7.71 6.45
N PHE A 135 -6.94 -7.66 5.21
CA PHE A 135 -6.48 -6.71 4.21
C PHE A 135 -6.66 -5.26 4.68
N THR A 136 -7.83 -4.94 5.23
CA THR A 136 -8.14 -3.60 5.77
C THR A 136 -7.20 -3.25 6.94
N ILE A 137 -6.96 -4.18 7.85
CA ILE A 137 -6.04 -3.97 8.99
C ILE A 137 -4.62 -3.69 8.50
N VAL A 138 -4.12 -4.45 7.52
CA VAL A 138 -2.78 -4.24 6.98
C VAL A 138 -2.69 -2.90 6.23
N LEU A 139 -3.70 -2.53 5.45
CA LEU A 139 -3.77 -1.22 4.77
C LEU A 139 -3.72 -0.06 5.77
N VAL A 140 -4.56 -0.09 6.81
CA VAL A 140 -4.60 0.93 7.86
C VAL A 140 -3.28 0.96 8.64
N THR A 141 -2.67 -0.19 8.89
CA THR A 141 -1.34 -0.28 9.51
C THR A 141 -0.28 0.39 8.64
N GLY A 142 -0.32 0.16 7.32
CA GLY A 142 0.53 0.83 6.34
C GLY A 142 0.36 2.35 6.38
N LEU A 143 -0.87 2.83 6.37
CA LEU A 143 -1.22 4.25 6.46
C LEU A 143 -0.71 4.89 7.76
N VAL A 144 -0.97 4.27 8.91
CA VAL A 144 -0.51 4.77 10.21
C VAL A 144 1.01 4.80 10.25
N TYR A 145 1.67 3.71 9.83
CA TYR A 145 3.12 3.61 9.83
C TYR A 145 3.76 4.68 8.94
N SER A 146 3.29 4.85 7.71
CA SER A 146 3.83 5.86 6.78
C SER A 146 3.56 7.28 7.25
N SER A 147 2.40 7.55 7.85
CA SER A 147 2.07 8.84 8.46
C SER A 147 3.00 9.18 9.63
N LEU A 148 3.30 8.20 10.50
CA LEU A 148 4.25 8.38 11.59
C LEU A 148 5.67 8.68 11.09
N LEU A 149 6.07 8.08 9.97
CA LEU A 149 7.35 8.38 9.33
C LEU A 149 7.39 9.82 8.79
N LEU A 150 6.31 10.31 8.16
CA LEU A 150 6.22 11.71 7.70
C LEU A 150 6.36 12.69 8.86
N ILE A 151 5.67 12.43 9.97
CA ILE A 151 5.73 13.28 11.16
C ILE A 151 7.15 13.31 11.75
N ARG A 152 7.88 12.17 11.69
CA ARG A 152 9.28 12.11 12.15
C ARG A 152 10.22 12.87 11.23
N GLN A 153 10.03 12.78 9.91
CA GLN A 153 10.83 13.51 8.93
C GLN A 153 10.65 15.03 9.06
N SER A 154 9.43 15.52 9.23
CA SER A 154 9.16 16.95 9.40
C SER A 154 9.81 17.52 10.67
N LYS A 155 9.74 16.79 11.79
CA LYS A 155 10.40 17.18 13.05
C LYS A 155 11.93 17.21 12.92
N GLY A 156 12.52 16.22 12.25
CA GLY A 156 13.98 16.18 12.03
C GLY A 156 14.49 17.34 11.18
N ALA A 157 13.73 17.72 10.14
CA ALA A 157 14.06 18.87 9.29
C ALA A 157 14.05 20.18 10.09
N ALA A 158 13.04 20.40 10.93
CA ALA A 158 12.92 21.61 11.76
C ALA A 158 14.05 21.77 12.79
N ILE A 159 14.53 20.66 13.39
CA ILE A 159 15.66 20.70 14.34
C ILE A 159 16.98 21.03 13.64
N THR A 160 17.15 20.59 12.39
CA THR A 160 18.38 20.82 11.64
C THR A 160 18.48 22.28 11.20
N SER A 161 17.37 22.89 10.76
CA SER A 161 17.34 24.31 10.41
C SER A 161 17.65 25.20 11.62
N SER A 162 17.10 24.89 12.80
CA SER A 162 17.33 25.70 14.02
C SER A 162 18.73 25.60 14.63
N ARG A 163 19.59 24.69 14.15
CA ARG A 163 20.99 24.53 14.61
C ARG A 163 22.01 25.13 13.63
N GLY A 164 21.58 25.46 12.42
CA GLY A 164 22.41 26.08 11.38
C GLY A 164 22.34 27.61 11.35
N GLU A 165 21.47 28.20 12.18
CA GLU A 165 21.36 29.63 12.49
C GLU A 165 22.09 29.96 13.79
#